data_AF-A0A9X1LDY8-F1
#
_entry.id   AF-A0A9X1LDY8-F1
#
_cell.length_a   1.000
_cell.length_b   1.000
_cell.length_c   1.000
_cell.angle_alpha   90.00
_cell.angle_beta   90.00
_cell.angle_gamma   90.00
#
_symmetry.space_group_name_H-M   'P 1'
#
loop_
_entity.id
_entity.type
_entity.pdbx_description
1 polymer ?
#
loop_
_entity_poly.entity_id
_entity_poly.type
_entity_poly.pdbx_seq_one_letter_code
_entity_poly.pdbx_strand_id
1 'polypeptide(L)'
;MSNCQVLFSLMRRGGHPMIGQPIAMMRHEHDNHGENLRALEALTDGGLPPAGACNTWRALYTGAHKLTDDLMEHIHLENNVLFPRFGA
;
A
#
# COMPACT_ATOMS: atom_id res chain seq x y z
N MET A 1 7.89 6.48 -0.01
CA MET A 1 7.33 7.87 -0.01
C MET A 1 8.06 8.86 -0.92
N SER A 2 9.41 8.93 -0.96
CA SER A 2 10.12 9.88 -1.85
C SER A 2 9.83 9.66 -3.35
N ASN A 3 9.67 8.41 -3.78
CA ASN A 3 9.35 8.06 -5.17
C ASN A 3 7.94 8.53 -5.63
N CYS A 4 6.91 8.38 -4.80
CA CYS A 4 5.54 8.80 -5.17
C CYS A 4 5.44 10.30 -5.46
N GLN A 5 6.14 11.13 -4.67
CA GLN A 5 6.06 12.59 -4.83
C GLN A 5 6.65 13.06 -6.18
N VAL A 6 7.74 12.43 -6.63
CA VAL A 6 8.31 12.70 -7.95
C VAL A 6 7.38 12.18 -9.05
N LEU A 7 6.89 10.95 -8.91
CA LEU A 7 6.02 10.31 -9.90
C LEU A 7 4.71 11.10 -10.12
N PHE A 8 4.02 11.48 -9.05
CA PHE A 8 2.77 12.25 -9.16
C PHE A 8 3.00 13.65 -9.70
N SER A 9 4.15 14.25 -9.40
CA SER A 9 4.51 15.55 -9.99
C SER A 9 4.64 15.45 -11.52
N LEU A 10 5.19 14.34 -12.04
CA LEU A 10 5.25 14.09 -13.48
C LEU A 10 3.86 13.80 -14.08
N MET A 11 3.05 12.98 -13.42
CA MET A 11 1.67 12.69 -13.85
C MET A 11 0.82 13.96 -13.94
N ARG A 12 0.91 14.84 -12.94
CA ARG A 12 0.19 16.13 -12.92
C ARG A 12 0.63 17.09 -14.03
N ARG A 13 1.83 16.92 -14.58
CA ARG A 13 2.34 17.68 -15.74
C ARG A 13 1.94 17.07 -17.09
N GLY A 14 1.11 16.01 -17.09
CA GLY A 14 0.65 15.31 -18.29
C GLY A 14 1.46 14.06 -18.63
N GLY A 15 2.38 13.63 -17.76
CA GLY A 15 3.23 12.45 -17.97
C GLY A 15 4.64 12.80 -18.45
N HIS A 16 5.43 11.76 -18.73
CA HIS A 16 6.82 11.87 -19.21
C HIS A 16 7.17 10.62 -20.03
N PRO A 17 7.99 10.69 -21.10
CA PRO A 17 8.35 9.51 -21.90
C PRO A 17 8.98 8.37 -21.07
N MET A 18 9.68 8.73 -19.99
CA MET A 18 10.32 7.77 -19.08
C MET A 18 9.46 7.38 -17.86
N ILE A 19 8.15 7.65 -17.86
CA ILE A 19 7.29 7.43 -16.69
C ILE A 19 7.10 5.94 -16.35
N GLY A 20 7.28 5.04 -17.32
CA GLY A 20 7.09 3.60 -17.13
C GLY A 20 8.06 2.97 -16.11
N GLN A 21 9.33 3.43 -16.07
CA GLN A 21 10.32 2.88 -15.13
C GLN A 21 9.97 3.21 -13.66
N PRO A 22 9.66 4.46 -13.28
CA PRO A 22 9.12 4.77 -11.97
C PRO A 22 7.84 4.01 -11.62
N ILE A 23 6.91 3.83 -12.56
CA ILE A 23 5.68 3.04 -12.31
C ILE A 23 6.03 1.58 -12.00
N ALA A 24 6.96 0.97 -12.74
CA ALA A 24 7.41 -0.38 -12.47
C ALA A 24 8.06 -0.52 -11.09
N MET A 25 8.86 0.47 -10.68
CA MET A 25 9.44 0.52 -9.32
C MET A 25 8.35 0.62 -8.25
N MET A 26 7.31 1.44 -8.46
CA MET A 26 6.17 1.52 -7.52
C MET A 26 5.40 0.20 -7.44
N ARG A 27 5.17 -0.50 -8.55
CA ARG A 27 4.55 -1.83 -8.52
C ARG A 27 5.38 -2.82 -7.71
N HIS A 28 6.71 -2.81 -7.86
CA HIS A 28 7.59 -3.64 -7.05
C HIS A 28 7.56 -3.27 -5.55
N GLU A 29 7.56 -1.98 -5.22
CA GLU A 29 7.37 -1.53 -3.84
C GLU A 29 5.99 -1.95 -3.29
N HIS A 30 4.93 -1.90 -4.09
CA HIS A 30 3.59 -2.38 -3.72
C HIS A 30 3.56 -3.89 -3.43
N ASP A 31 4.24 -4.71 -4.23
CA ASP A 31 4.35 -6.15 -3.98
C ASP A 31 5.02 -6.42 -2.63
N ASN A 32 6.13 -5.73 -2.34
CA ASN A 32 6.83 -5.81 -1.06
C ASN A 32 5.93 -5.36 0.11
N HIS A 33 5.13 -4.31 -0.08
CA HIS A 33 4.14 -3.89 0.92
C HIS A 33 3.08 -4.97 1.15
N GLY A 34 2.58 -5.61 0.09
CA GLY A 34 1.65 -6.73 0.21
C GLY A 34 2.23 -7.93 0.98
N GLU A 35 3.52 -8.24 0.78
CA GLU A 35 4.22 -9.27 1.58
C GLU A 35 4.32 -8.90 3.06
N ASN A 36 4.66 -7.64 3.36
CA ASN A 36 4.73 -7.15 4.74
C ASN A 36 3.37 -7.19 5.45
N LEU A 37 2.28 -6.86 4.75
CA LEU A 37 0.93 -6.96 5.30
C LEU A 37 0.54 -8.40 5.60
N ARG A 38 0.86 -9.35 4.71
CA ARG A 38 0.65 -10.79 4.97
C ARG A 38 1.45 -11.28 6.18
N ALA A 39 2.69 -10.83 6.32
CA ALA A 39 3.50 -11.16 7.49
C ALA A 39 2.92 -10.58 8.79
N LEU A 40 2.41 -9.35 8.75
CA LEU A 40 1.74 -8.71 9.89
C LEU A 40 0.48 -9.49 10.29
N GLU A 41 -0.33 -9.91 9.33
CA GLU A 41 -1.53 -10.72 9.56
C GLU A 41 -1.16 -12.05 10.24
N ALA A 42 -0.12 -12.74 9.75
CA ALA A 42 0.36 -13.99 10.33
C ALA A 42 0.89 -13.82 11.78
N LEU A 43 1.62 -12.74 12.05
CA LEU A 43 2.14 -12.43 13.39
C LEU A 43 1.05 -12.05 14.39
N THR A 44 -0.13 -11.66 13.92
CA THR A 44 -1.25 -11.21 14.74
C THR A 44 -2.38 -12.24 14.80
N ASP A 45 -2.16 -13.47 14.33
CA ASP A 45 -3.18 -14.53 14.25
C ASP A 45 -4.45 -14.05 13.51
N GLY A 46 -4.26 -13.38 12.36
CA GLY A 46 -5.36 -12.75 11.62
C GLY A 46 -5.94 -11.50 12.31
N GLY A 47 -5.22 -10.91 13.26
CA GLY A 47 -5.71 -9.82 14.10
C GLY A 47 -6.68 -10.28 15.20
N LEU A 48 -6.60 -11.54 15.63
CA LEU A 48 -7.35 -12.05 16.77
C LEU A 48 -6.58 -11.75 18.07
N PRO A 49 -7.06 -10.81 18.91
CA PRO A 49 -6.38 -10.53 20.17
C PRO A 49 -6.55 -11.70 21.14
N PRO A 50 -5.52 -12.03 21.96
CA PRO A 50 -5.61 -13.12 22.92
C PRO A 50 -6.66 -12.84 24.01
N ALA A 51 -7.11 -13.91 24.67
CA ALA A 51 -7.99 -13.79 25.83
C ALA A 51 -7.34 -12.88 26.90
N GLY A 52 -8.11 -11.91 27.40
CA GLY A 52 -7.63 -10.95 28.39
C GLY A 52 -6.79 -9.79 27.84
N ALA A 53 -6.64 -9.64 26.52
CA ALA A 53 -5.98 -8.47 25.94
C ALA A 53 -6.57 -7.16 26.49
N CYS A 54 -5.72 -6.16 26.76
CA CYS A 54 -6.19 -4.85 27.20
C CYS A 54 -6.79 -4.06 26.04
N ASN A 55 -7.48 -2.96 26.33
CA ASN A 55 -8.13 -2.14 25.30
C ASN A 55 -7.13 -1.54 24.30
N THR A 56 -5.92 -1.19 24.75
CA THR A 56 -4.86 -0.67 23.87
C THR A 56 -4.40 -1.71 22.85
N TRP A 57 -4.30 -2.98 23.25
CA TRP A 57 -3.95 -4.06 22.32
C TRP A 57 -5.07 -4.27 21.29
N ARG A 58 -6.33 -4.33 21.73
CA ARG A 58 -7.45 -4.44 20.79
C ARG A 58 -7.48 -3.28 19.79
N ALA A 59 -7.27 -2.06 20.27
CA ALA A 59 -7.20 -0.87 19.42
C ALA A 59 -6.03 -0.94 18.43
N LEU A 60 -4.87 -1.47 18.82
CA LEU A 60 -3.75 -1.71 17.92
C LEU A 60 -4.14 -2.65 16.77
N TYR A 61 -4.82 -3.76 17.07
CA TYR A 61 -5.24 -4.73 16.05
C TYR A 61 -6.30 -4.14 15.12
N THR A 62 -7.27 -3.40 15.65
CA THR A 62 -8.22 -2.63 14.82
C THR A 62 -7.51 -1.63 13.91
N GLY A 63 -6.50 -0.91 14.42
CA GLY A 63 -5.71 0.01 13.62
C GLY A 63 -4.88 -0.69 12.54
N ALA A 64 -4.32 -1.86 12.84
CA ALA A 64 -3.56 -2.66 11.88
C ALA A 64 -4.45 -3.20 10.74
N HIS A 65 -5.66 -3.64 11.05
CA HIS A 65 -6.66 -4.02 10.04
C HIS A 65 -7.03 -2.83 9.15
N LYS A 66 -7.35 -1.68 9.76
CA LYS A 66 -7.65 -0.47 8.99
C LYS A 66 -6.47 -0.06 8.08
N LEU A 67 -5.24 -0.10 8.59
CA LEU A 67 -4.05 0.19 7.79
C LEU A 67 -3.93 -0.76 6.59
N THR A 68 -4.23 -2.04 6.79
CA THR A 68 -4.20 -3.06 5.74
C THR A 68 -5.24 -2.75 4.66
N ASP A 69 -6.48 -2.48 5.06
CA ASP A 69 -7.57 -2.14 4.13
C ASP A 69 -7.25 -0.86 3.33
N ASP A 70 -6.87 0.21 4.03
CA ASP A 70 -6.56 1.51 3.42
C ASP A 70 -5.36 1.38 2.44
N LEU A 71 -4.33 0.61 2.80
CA LEU A 71 -3.15 0.43 1.94
C LEU A 71 -3.44 -0.46 0.73
N MET A 72 -4.27 -1.49 0.88
CA MET A 72 -4.69 -2.33 -0.24
C MET A 72 -5.59 -1.56 -1.23
N GLU A 73 -6.50 -0.72 -0.73
CA GLU A 73 -7.29 0.19 -1.57
C GLU A 73 -6.40 1.19 -2.30
N HIS A 74 -5.44 1.80 -1.61
CA HIS A 74 -4.45 2.70 -2.19
C HIS A 74 -3.67 2.03 -3.34
N ILE A 75 -3.10 0.85 -3.11
CA ILE A 75 -2.38 0.08 -4.13
C ILE A 75 -3.30 -0.26 -5.30
N HIS A 76 -4.55 -0.63 -5.05
CA HIS A 76 -5.52 -0.94 -6.08
C HIS A 76 -5.80 0.27 -6.99
N LEU A 77 -6.08 1.43 -6.40
CA LEU A 77 -6.34 2.66 -7.12
C LEU A 77 -5.14 3.07 -7.97
N GLU A 78 -3.93 2.92 -7.45
CA GLU A 78 -2.73 3.25 -8.20
C GLU A 78 -2.47 2.26 -9.34
N ASN A 79 -2.39 0.97 -9.04
CA ASN A 79 -2.02 -0.06 -10.01
C ASN A 79 -3.06 -0.25 -11.11
N ASN A 80 -4.35 -0.16 -10.77
CA ASN A 80 -5.43 -0.57 -11.67
C ASN A 80 -6.23 0.62 -12.23
N VAL A 81 -6.15 1.80 -11.63
CA VAL A 81 -6.91 2.97 -12.09
C VAL A 81 -6.00 4.10 -12.58
N LEU A 82 -4.96 4.45 -11.81
CA LEU A 82 -4.09 5.59 -12.14
C LEU A 82 -3.02 5.23 -13.17
N PHE A 83 -2.19 4.22 -12.91
CA PHE A 83 -1.05 3.87 -13.77
C PHE A 83 -1.45 3.50 -15.21
N PRO A 84 -2.57 2.78 -15.45
CA PRO A 84 -3.01 2.48 -16.82
C PRO A 84 -3.29 3.72 -17.68
N ARG A 85 -3.61 4.86 -17.06
CA ARG A 85 -3.84 6.14 -17.78
C ARG A 85 -2.56 6.73 -18.36
N PHE A 86 -1.39 6.24 -17.96
CA PHE A 86 -0.07 6.69 -18.42
C PHE A 86 0.65 5.65 -19.30
N GLY A 87 -0.10 4.69 -19.86
CA GLY A 87 0.43 3.70 -20.81
C GLY A 87 1.30 2.62 -20.17
N ALA A 88 1.05 2.32 -18.89
CA ALA A 88 1.78 1.34 -18.10
C ALA A 88 0.85 0.36 -17.39
#